data_AF-A0A4R1RWH6-F1
#
_entry.id   AF-A0A4R1RWH6-F1
#
_cell.length_a   1.000
_cell.length_b   1.000
_cell.length_c   1.000
_cell.angle_alpha   90.00
_cell.angle_beta   90.00
_cell.angle_gamma   90.00
#
_symmetry.space_group_name_H-M   'P 1'
#
loop_
_entity.id
_entity.type
_entity.pdbx_description
1 polymer ?
#
loop_
_entity_poly.entity_id
_entity_poly.type
_entity_poly.pdbx_seq_one_letter_code
_entity_poly.pdbx_strand_id
1 'polypeptide(L)' 'MKSLVPEAFYWARSDNHTSGRMTIVQISTIFGDSPDYWTIAVPGSDQHHMIGDFELIALVEPLDGYPLRQAAE' A
#
# COMPACT_ATOMS: atom_id res chain seq x y z
N MET A 1 7.07 0.74 -16.84
CA MET A 1 6.52 0.58 -15.49
C MET A 1 6.40 1.96 -14.87
N LYS A 2 5.26 2.31 -14.27
CA LYS A 2 5.19 3.54 -13.45
C LYS A 2 6.16 3.36 -12.29
N SER A 3 7.06 4.31 -12.05
CA SER A 3 7.97 4.26 -10.91
C SER A 3 7.15 4.25 -9.63
N LEU A 4 7.25 3.18 -8.85
CA LEU A 4 6.64 3.11 -7.53
C LEU A 4 7.41 4.04 -6.58
N VAL A 5 6.71 4.52 -5.56
CA VAL A 5 7.28 5.37 -4.51
C VAL A 5 7.52 4.48 -3.29
N PRO A 6 8.75 4.41 -2.75
CA PRO A 6 9.04 3.61 -1.58
C PRO A 6 8.28 4.13 -0.36
N GLU A 7 7.89 3.24 0.54
CA GLU A 7 7.13 3.51 1.77
C GLU A 7 5.76 4.16 1.57
N ALA A 8 5.32 4.37 0.32
CA ALA A 8 4.04 4.97 0.01
C ALA A 8 2.91 3.94 0.02
N PHE A 9 1.70 4.44 0.33
CA PHE A 9 0.48 3.65 0.32
C PHE A 9 -0.22 3.73 -1.03
N TYR A 10 -0.77 2.60 -1.47
CA TYR A 10 -1.52 2.46 -2.72
C TYR A 10 -2.86 1.79 -2.48
N TRP A 11 -3.87 2.23 -3.22
CA TRP A 11 -5.06 1.44 -3.48
C TRP A 11 -4.68 0.27 -4.37
N ALA A 12 -5.06 -0.93 -3.96
CA ALA A 12 -4.70 -2.15 -4.63
C ALA A 12 -5.81 -3.21 -4.56
N ARG A 13 -5.68 -4.21 -5.41
CA ARG A 13 -6.54 -5.40 -5.41
C ARG A 13 -5.70 -6.64 -5.68
N SER A 14 -6.12 -7.76 -5.09
CA SER A 14 -5.60 -9.08 -5.41
C SER A 14 -6.69 -10.13 -5.28
N ASP A 15 -6.87 -10.96 -6.31
CA ASP A 15 -7.84 -12.06 -6.26
C ASP A 15 -7.45 -13.10 -5.19
N ASN A 16 -6.15 -13.33 -5.00
CA ASN A 16 -5.62 -14.33 -4.07
C ASN A 16 -5.55 -13.82 -2.62
N HIS A 17 -5.29 -12.53 -2.40
CA HIS A 17 -5.03 -12.00 -1.06
C HIS A 17 -6.17 -11.14 -0.49
N THR A 18 -7.01 -10.57 -1.36
CA THR A 18 -8.09 -9.66 -0.95
C THR A 18 -9.46 -10.11 -1.46
N SER A 19 -9.55 -11.30 -2.07
CA SER A 19 -10.76 -11.82 -2.72
C SER A 19 -11.35 -10.81 -3.72
N GLY A 20 -10.48 -10.11 -4.44
CA GLY A 20 -10.85 -9.08 -5.42
C GLY A 20 -11.40 -7.77 -4.82
N ARG A 21 -11.38 -7.60 -3.49
CA ARG A 21 -11.79 -6.36 -2.85
C ARG A 21 -10.71 -5.30 -2.93
N MET A 22 -11.13 -4.05 -3.03
CA MET A 22 -10.22 -2.90 -2.92
C MET A 22 -9.66 -2.84 -1.49
N THR A 23 -8.35 -2.66 -1.38
CA THR A 23 -7.66 -2.46 -0.09
C THR A 23 -6.55 -1.42 -0.22
N ILE A 24 -5.99 -1.03 0.92
CA ILE A 24 -4.75 -0.24 0.99
C ILE A 24 -3.58 -1.18 1.27
N VAL A 25 -2.48 -0.98 0.57
CA VAL A 25 -1.20 -1.64 0.82
C VAL A 25 -0.06 -0.63 0.83
N GLN A 26 1.09 -1.01 1.37
CA GLN A 26 2.30 -0.18 1.39
C GLN A 26 3.41 -0.83 0.56
N ILE A 27 4.15 -0.03 -0.20
CA ILE A 27 5.44 -0.46 -0.77
C ILE A 27 6.48 -0.45 0.34
N SER A 28 7.00 -1.62 0.71
CA SER A 28 7.98 -1.78 1.79
C SER A 28 9.39 -1.99 1.24
N THR A 29 10.36 -1.25 1.78
CA THR A 29 11.79 -1.39 1.48
C THR A 29 12.55 -2.18 2.56
N ILE A 30 11.84 -2.85 3.48
CA ILE A 30 12.47 -3.52 4.63
C ILE A 30 13.52 -4.58 4.25
N PHE A 31 13.39 -5.20 3.07
CA PHE A 31 14.34 -6.18 2.55
C PHE A 31 15.47 -5.58 1.69
N GLY A 32 15.42 -4.27 1.41
CA GLY A 32 16.45 -3.54 0.69
C GLY A 32 15.93 -2.31 -0.05
N ASP A 33 16.81 -1.33 -0.23
CA ASP A 33 16.47 -0.05 -0.87
C ASP A 33 16.37 -0.15 -2.41
N SER A 34 16.98 -1.17 -3.02
CA SER A 34 16.83 -1.40 -4.46
C SER A 34 15.39 -1.83 -4.78
N PRO A 35 14.76 -1.30 -5.84
CA PRO A 35 13.42 -1.70 -6.27
C PRO A 35 13.21 -3.21 -6.44
N ASP A 36 14.28 -3.95 -6.74
CA ASP A 36 14.25 -5.41 -6.88
C ASP A 36 13.98 -6.14 -5.55
N TYR A 37 14.18 -5.47 -4.40
CA TYR A 37 13.91 -6.00 -3.07
C TYR A 37 12.60 -5.48 -2.48
N TRP A 38 11.88 -4.61 -3.19
CA TRP A 38 10.65 -4.03 -2.68
C TRP A 38 9.53 -5.07 -2.64
N THR A 39 8.72 -4.97 -1.60
CA THR A 39 7.59 -5.88 -1.35
C THR A 39 6.33 -5.08 -1.01
N ILE A 40 5.21 -5.77 -0.90
CA ILE A 40 3.93 -5.21 -0.49
C ILE A 40 3.64 -5.64 0.94
N ALA A 41 3.50 -4.67 1.84
CA ALA A 41 3.00 -4.89 3.19
C ALA A 41 1.51 -4.57 3.25
N VAL A 42 0.72 -5.43 3.91
CA VAL A 42 -0.71 -5.19 4.14
C VAL A 42 -0.89 -4.63 5.56
N PRO A 43 -1.42 -3.41 5.74
CA PRO A 43 -1.66 -2.85 7.08
C PRO A 43 -2.49 -3.78 7.96
N GLY A 44 -2.01 -4.03 9.18
CA GLY A 44 -2.63 -4.98 10.11
C GLY A 44 -2.19 -6.44 9.91
N SER A 45 -1.27 -6.70 8.98
CA SER A 45 -0.58 -7.98 8.81
C SER A 45 0.93 -7.80 8.96
N ASP A 46 1.61 -8.87 9.35
CA ASP A 46 3.07 -9.00 9.37
C ASP A 46 3.63 -9.62 8.07
N GLN A 47 2.76 -10.05 7.16
CA GLN A 47 3.14 -10.68 5.90
C GLN A 47 3.51 -9.65 4.83
N HIS A 48 4.50 -10.04 4.02
CA HIS A 48 4.93 -9.30 2.86
C HIS A 48 4.71 -10.15 1.60
N HIS A 49 4.26 -9.49 0.53
CA HIS A 49 3.96 -10.11 -0.76
C HIS A 49 4.83 -9.51 -1.86
N MET A 50 4.95 -10.19 -2.99
CA MET A 50 5.68 -9.64 -4.14
C MET A 50 4.86 -8.53 -4.79
N ILE A 51 5.53 -7.54 -5.39
CA ILE A 51 4.87 -6.44 -6.11
C ILE A 51 3.86 -6.95 -7.15
N GLY A 52 4.17 -8.07 -7.82
CA GLY A 52 3.31 -8.68 -8.84
C GLY A 52 2.07 -9.40 -8.32
N ASP A 53 1.95 -9.63 -7.00
CA ASP A 53 0.80 -10.33 -6.40
C ASP A 53 -0.45 -9.43 -6.28
N PHE A 54 -0.28 -8.13 -6.52
CA PHE A 54 -1.33 -7.11 -6.45
C PHE A 54 -1.36 -6.24 -7.71
N GLU A 55 -2.57 -5.87 -8.10
CA GLU A 55 -2.81 -4.78 -9.02
C GLU A 55 -2.76 -3.45 -8.25
N LEU A 56 -1.74 -2.63 -8.48
CA LEU A 56 -1.61 -1.29 -7.89
C LEU A 56 -2.36 -0.26 -8.76
N ILE A 57 -3.36 0.39 -8.16
CA ILE A 57 -4.34 1.19 -8.91
C ILE A 57 -4.00 2.68 -8.83
N ALA A 58 -3.79 3.21 -7.62
CA ALA A 58 -3.48 4.62 -7.39
C ALA A 58 -2.75 4.82 -6.05
N LEU A 59 -1.98 5.91 -5.92
CA LEU A 59 -1.47 6.36 -4.63
C LEU A 59 -2.66 6.73 -3.72
N VAL A 60 -2.53 6.42 -2.43
CA VAL A 60 -3.45 6.94 -1.42
C VAL A 60 -3.10 8.40 -1.17
N GLU A 61 -4.08 9.28 -1.30
CA GLU A 61 -3.90 10.70 -1.04
C GLU A 61 -3.73 10.95 0.47
N PRO A 62 -2.72 11.72 0.90
CA PRO A 62 -2.58 12.15 2.28
C PRO A 62 -3.81 12.93 2.73
N LEU A 63 -4.21 12.75 3.98
CA LEU A 63 -5.33 13.49 4.59
C LEU A 63 -4.98 14.94 4.95
N ASP A 64 -3.79 15.44 4.59
CA ASP A 64 -3.27 16.75 4.99
C ASP A 64 -4.17 17.94 4.58
N GLY A 65 -5.11 17.74 3.66
CA GLY A 65 -6.12 18.72 3.26
C GLY A 65 -7.48 18.63 3.98
N TYR A 66 -7.71 17.60 4.79
CA TYR A 66 -8.97 17.39 5.50
C TYR A 66 -8.81 17.77 6.98
N PRO A 67 -9.42 18.88 7.45
CA PRO A 67 -9.39 19.20 8.87
C PRO A 67 -10.04 18.05 9.64
N LEU A 68 -9.24 17.37 10.47
CA LEU A 68 -9.73 16.40 11.44
C LEU A 68 -10.70 17.14 12.38
N ARG A 69 -12.02 17.00 12.12
CA ARG A 69 -13.02 17.45 13.08
C ARG A 69 -12.92 16.49 14.27
N GLN A 70 -12.31 16.95 15.34
CA GLN A 70 -12.40 16.25 16.62
C GLN A 70 -13.88 16.16 16.97
N ALA A 71 -14.38 14.94 17.13
CA ALA A 71 -15.67 14.73 17.78
C ALA A 71 -15.46 15.12 19.24
N ALA A 72 -16.19 16.14 19.70
CA ALA A 72 -16.24 16.46 21.12
C ALA A 72 -16.95 15.33 21.85
N GLU A 73 -16.32 14.80 22.90
CA GLU A 73 -16.95 13.90 23.89
C GLU A 73 -17.88 14.67 24.84
#